data_AF-A0A2S8F8N2-F1
#
_entry.id   AF-A0A2S8F8N2-F1
#
_cell.length_a   1.000
_cell.length_b   1.000
_cell.length_c   1.000
_cell.angle_alpha   90.00
_cell.angle_beta   90.00
_cell.angle_gamma   90.00
#
_symmetry.space_group_name_H-M   'P 1'
#
loop_
_entity.id
_entity.type
_entity.pdbx_description
1 polymer ?
#
loop_
_entity_poly.entity_id
_entity_poly.type
_entity_poly.pdbx_seq_one_letter_code
_entity_poly.pdbx_strand_id
1 'polypeptide(L)'
;MKIEQWNVSDVTPYPSNPRVNDGAVDAVAKSLAEFGFRQPIVVDEAGVVIVGHTRLKAAQKLGMTQVPVHVAEGMSDEQIRAYRIADNQTATIAEWDLDLLPIELNALKDADYDLGLLGFKDDELAKMLSGDVKDGLNDPDDVPEPPDDPVTQPGDLWILGDHRLLCGDSSKVDDVDRLLDGAVIHLVNTDPPYNVKVEPRSKNAIAAGNSSFADSSKRKSNGAPKKMRSKDRPLANDFVSDEEFDRLLDAWFGNMTRVLAPGRGFYIWGGYANLGNYPPVLKKHGLYFSQAIVWDKLHPVLTRKDFLGCFEIAFYGWKEGSAHKFYGPHNVPDLWHVKKIPPQQMEHLTAKPAELAVRAMQYSTVAGENVLDLFGGSGSTLIGAEQTGRKAYLMELDTYYCDTIVDRFQRFTGKPAVLERTGDSPIPMKAREEAMR
;
A
#
# COMPACT_ATOMS: atom_id res chain seq x y z
N MET A 1 6.57 -33.50 37.72
CA MET A 1 7.67 -32.54 37.58
C MET A 1 7.85 -31.81 38.90
N LYS A 2 9.00 -31.94 39.56
CA LYS A 2 9.35 -31.19 40.77
C LYS A 2 10.24 -30.01 40.37
N ILE A 3 9.94 -28.81 40.88
CA ILE A 3 10.69 -27.58 40.60
C ILE A 3 11.36 -27.13 41.90
N GLU A 4 12.64 -26.77 41.82
CA GLU A 4 13.46 -26.27 42.93
C GLU A 4 14.03 -24.90 42.57
N GLN A 5 14.33 -24.07 43.57
CA GLN A 5 15.05 -22.81 43.35
C GLN A 5 16.53 -23.06 43.57
N TRP A 6 17.34 -22.89 42.52
CA TRP A 6 18.79 -23.07 42.57
C TRP A 6 19.48 -21.73 42.42
N ASN A 7 20.68 -21.58 42.96
CA ASN A 7 21.48 -20.40 42.63
C ASN A 7 21.89 -20.48 41.16
N VAL A 8 21.93 -19.34 40.48
CA VAL A 8 22.33 -19.29 39.06
C VAL A 8 23.74 -19.85 38.84
N SER A 9 24.62 -19.73 39.83
CA SER A 9 25.98 -20.31 39.82
C SER A 9 26.02 -21.83 39.79
N ASP A 10 24.94 -22.49 40.23
CA ASP A 10 24.88 -23.94 40.39
C ASP A 10 24.36 -24.62 39.10
N VAL A 11 23.96 -23.83 38.10
CA VAL A 11 23.45 -24.30 36.81
C VAL A 11 24.54 -24.16 35.74
N THR A 12 24.97 -25.29 35.18
CA THR A 12 26.10 -25.33 34.24
C THR A 12 25.61 -25.38 32.79
N PRO A 13 25.97 -24.43 31.90
CA PRO A 13 25.64 -24.51 30.48
C PRO A 13 26.27 -25.75 29.82
N TYR A 14 25.52 -26.44 28.96
CA TYR A 14 26.11 -27.52 28.15
C TYR A 14 27.13 -26.96 27.15
N PRO A 15 28.41 -27.36 27.20
CA PRO A 15 29.48 -26.74 26.39
C PRO A 15 29.30 -26.92 24.88
N SER A 16 28.70 -28.02 24.45
CA SER A 16 28.50 -28.36 23.04
C SER A 16 27.07 -28.09 22.57
N ASN A 17 26.42 -27.03 23.08
CA ASN A 17 25.09 -26.66 22.64
C ASN A 17 25.10 -26.19 21.17
N PRO A 18 24.43 -26.90 20.25
CA PRO A 18 24.45 -26.54 18.83
C PRO A 18 23.60 -25.30 18.50
N ARG A 19 22.74 -24.83 19.41
CA ARG A 19 21.88 -23.66 19.19
C ARG A 19 22.59 -22.36 19.53
N VAL A 20 22.84 -21.52 18.53
CA VAL A 20 23.28 -20.14 18.71
C VAL A 20 22.08 -19.30 19.15
N ASN A 21 22.16 -18.69 20.33
CA ASN A 21 21.00 -18.06 20.98
C ASN A 21 21.26 -16.65 21.53
N ASP A 22 22.43 -16.06 21.29
CA ASP A 22 22.79 -14.74 21.82
C ASP A 22 21.83 -13.63 21.35
N GLY A 23 21.40 -13.69 20.09
CA GLY A 23 20.44 -12.73 19.52
C GLY A 23 19.04 -12.78 20.15
N ALA A 24 18.70 -13.86 20.87
CA ALA A 24 17.40 -14.02 21.51
C ALA A 24 17.41 -13.63 23.01
N VAL A 25 18.59 -13.38 23.60
CA VAL A 25 18.72 -13.12 25.04
C VAL A 25 17.92 -11.90 25.47
N ASP A 26 17.91 -10.85 24.66
CA ASP A 26 17.26 -9.58 25.00
C ASP A 26 15.73 -9.70 25.02
N ALA A 27 15.17 -10.40 24.04
CA ALA A 27 13.75 -10.70 23.99
C ALA A 27 13.33 -11.57 25.19
N VAL A 28 14.11 -12.60 25.52
CA VAL A 28 13.84 -13.47 26.68
C VAL A 28 14.01 -12.72 28.00
N ALA A 29 14.98 -11.79 28.11
CA ALA A 29 15.16 -10.97 29.30
C ALA A 29 13.97 -10.02 29.54
N LYS A 30 13.45 -9.38 28.47
CA LYS A 30 12.22 -8.58 28.55
C LYS A 30 11.03 -9.44 28.99
N SER A 31 10.86 -10.62 28.38
CA SER A 31 9.81 -11.57 28.74
C SER A 31 9.91 -12.03 30.20
N LEU A 32 11.11 -12.32 30.70
CA LEU A 32 11.33 -12.69 32.11
C LEU A 32 11.04 -11.53 33.07
N ALA A 33 11.37 -10.29 32.70
CA ALA A 33 11.08 -9.13 33.53
C ALA A 33 9.57 -8.87 33.66
N GLU A 34 8.81 -9.08 32.58
CA GLU A 34 7.36 -8.89 32.54
C GLU A 34 6.59 -10.07 33.17
N PHE A 35 6.84 -11.28 32.69
CA PHE A 35 6.03 -12.44 33.04
C PHE A 35 6.61 -13.29 34.16
N GLY A 36 7.89 -13.08 34.50
CA GLY A 36 8.65 -13.99 35.35
C GLY A 36 8.90 -15.35 34.70
N PHE A 37 9.46 -16.28 35.46
CA PHE A 37 9.62 -17.66 35.00
C PHE A 37 8.28 -18.39 34.96
N ARG A 38 7.79 -18.70 33.76
CA ARG A 38 6.63 -19.59 33.55
C ARG A 38 7.02 -21.03 33.20
N GLN A 39 8.29 -21.26 32.89
CA GLN A 39 8.86 -22.59 32.63
C GLN A 39 10.23 -22.71 33.32
N PRO A 40 10.52 -23.80 34.05
CA PRO A 40 11.80 -23.99 34.74
C PRO A 40 12.92 -24.36 33.76
N ILE A 41 14.16 -24.04 34.10
CA ILE A 41 15.34 -24.58 33.38
C ILE A 41 15.41 -26.08 33.68
N VAL A 42 15.64 -26.90 32.67
CA VAL A 42 15.78 -28.34 32.86
C VAL A 42 17.25 -28.71 32.83
N VAL A 43 17.73 -29.42 33.83
CA VAL A 43 19.12 -29.88 33.97
C VAL A 43 19.16 -31.40 34.11
N ASP A 44 20.30 -32.01 33.81
CA ASP A 44 20.59 -33.39 34.21
C ASP A 44 20.98 -33.47 35.70
N GLU A 45 21.19 -34.68 36.22
CA GLU A 45 21.55 -34.92 37.62
C GLU A 45 22.88 -34.27 38.03
N ALA A 46 23.73 -33.88 37.07
CA ALA A 46 24.97 -33.15 37.30
C ALA A 46 24.80 -31.62 37.24
N GLY A 47 23.57 -31.11 37.05
CA GLY A 47 23.27 -29.69 36.95
C GLY A 47 23.59 -29.08 35.59
N VAL A 48 23.82 -29.89 34.55
CA VAL A 48 24.12 -29.40 33.20
C VAL A 48 22.82 -29.17 32.42
N VAL A 49 22.68 -27.99 31.82
CA VAL A 49 21.45 -27.59 31.13
C VAL A 49 21.11 -28.55 29.98
N ILE A 50 19.88 -29.05 30.02
CA ILE A 50 19.21 -29.76 28.93
C ILE A 50 18.35 -28.78 28.14
N VAL A 51 17.49 -28.01 28.83
CA VAL A 51 16.55 -27.06 28.22
C VAL A 51 16.60 -25.72 28.94
N GLY A 52 16.59 -24.63 28.17
CA GLY A 52 16.50 -23.27 28.72
C GLY A 52 17.81 -22.48 28.77
N HIS A 53 18.80 -22.77 27.91
CA HIS A 53 20.05 -22.01 27.84
C HIS A 53 19.82 -20.50 27.66
N THR A 54 18.84 -20.10 26.83
CA THR A 54 18.52 -18.67 26.63
C THR A 54 17.93 -18.04 27.89
N ARG A 55 17.10 -18.79 28.64
CA ARG A 55 16.55 -18.35 29.93
C ARG A 55 17.63 -18.18 30.99
N LEU A 56 18.62 -19.08 31.03
CA LEU A 56 19.78 -18.95 31.91
C LEU A 56 20.58 -17.67 31.60
N LYS A 57 20.93 -17.45 30.32
CA LYS A 57 21.64 -16.24 29.88
C LYS A 57 20.85 -14.96 30.19
N ALA A 58 19.54 -14.97 29.96
CA ALA A 58 18.66 -13.84 30.25
C ALA A 58 18.58 -13.56 31.77
N ALA A 59 18.43 -14.60 32.61
CA ALA A 59 18.43 -14.46 34.06
C ALA A 59 19.76 -13.89 34.58
N GLN A 60 20.89 -14.34 34.03
CA GLN A 60 22.22 -13.78 34.31
C GLN A 60 22.31 -12.30 33.90
N LYS A 61 21.82 -11.94 32.71
CA LYS A 61 21.78 -10.56 32.23
C LYS A 61 20.93 -9.65 33.13
N LEU A 62 19.84 -10.18 33.69
CA LEU A 62 18.98 -9.47 34.63
C LEU A 62 19.54 -9.41 36.06
N GLY A 63 20.68 -10.06 36.35
CA GLY A 63 21.29 -10.09 37.67
C GLY A 63 20.51 -10.93 38.70
N MET A 64 19.71 -11.91 38.25
CA MET A 64 18.98 -12.81 39.14
C MET A 64 19.96 -13.72 39.91
N THR A 65 19.71 -13.93 41.20
CA THR A 65 20.54 -14.81 42.04
C THR A 65 20.05 -16.25 42.04
N GLN A 66 18.75 -16.46 41.84
CA GLN A 66 18.11 -17.77 41.82
C GLN A 66 17.22 -17.98 40.59
N VAL A 67 17.11 -19.23 40.16
CA VAL A 67 16.28 -19.66 39.03
C VAL A 67 15.51 -20.94 39.36
N PRO A 68 14.28 -21.11 38.84
CA PRO A 68 13.56 -22.36 38.94
C PRO A 68 14.18 -23.43 38.05
N VAL A 69 14.52 -24.57 38.65
CA VAL A 69 15.18 -25.71 38.01
C VAL A 69 14.34 -26.97 38.19
N HIS A 70 14.24 -27.76 37.13
CA HIS A 70 13.77 -29.13 37.16
C HIS A 70 14.93 -30.07 36.82
N VAL A 71 15.25 -30.99 37.73
CA VAL A 71 16.24 -32.05 37.49
C VAL A 71 15.54 -33.22 36.78
N ALA A 72 16.02 -33.56 35.58
CA ALA A 72 15.51 -34.68 34.79
C ALA A 72 16.22 -35.97 35.19
N GLU A 73 15.70 -36.64 36.23
CA GLU A 73 16.25 -37.89 36.75
C GLU A 73 15.97 -39.10 35.83
N GLY A 74 16.86 -40.08 35.82
CA GLY A 74 16.63 -41.38 35.20
C GLY A 74 16.68 -41.40 33.66
N MET A 75 17.29 -40.39 33.03
CA MET A 75 17.56 -40.37 31.59
C MET A 75 18.98 -40.88 31.29
N SER A 76 19.15 -41.67 30.22
CA SER A 76 20.48 -42.01 29.71
C SER A 76 21.15 -40.80 29.05
N ASP A 77 22.47 -40.83 28.90
CA ASP A 77 23.24 -39.78 28.21
C ASP A 77 22.75 -39.55 26.76
N GLU A 78 22.32 -40.61 26.07
CA GLU A 78 21.72 -40.53 24.73
C GLU A 78 20.37 -39.81 24.79
N GLN A 79 19.53 -40.13 25.77
CA GLN A 79 18.22 -39.50 25.94
C GLN A 79 18.38 -38.01 26.26
N ILE A 80 19.34 -37.64 27.12
CA ILE A 80 19.65 -36.25 27.44
C ILE A 80 20.08 -35.49 26.18
N ARG A 81 21.02 -36.05 25.40
CA ARG A 81 21.49 -35.44 24.14
C ARG A 81 20.37 -35.30 23.11
N ALA A 82 19.53 -36.33 22.96
CA ALA A 82 18.38 -36.30 22.06
C ALA A 82 17.37 -35.23 22.50
N TYR A 83 17.10 -35.11 23.79
CA TYR A 83 16.11 -34.17 24.31
C TYR A 83 16.55 -32.71 24.14
N ARG A 84 17.85 -32.40 24.30
CA ARG A 84 18.42 -31.08 23.96
C ARG A 84 18.08 -30.66 22.53
N ILE A 85 18.12 -31.60 21.58
CA ILE A 85 17.81 -31.32 20.17
C ILE A 85 16.30 -31.23 19.97
N ALA A 86 15.54 -32.18 20.50
CA ALA A 86 14.10 -32.26 20.32
C ALA A 86 13.35 -31.02 20.84
N ASP A 87 13.67 -30.53 22.04
CA ASP A 87 13.05 -29.32 22.60
C ASP A 87 13.27 -28.10 21.71
N ASN A 88 14.50 -27.92 21.21
CA ASN A 88 14.83 -26.82 20.32
C ASN A 88 14.15 -26.92 18.94
N GLN A 89 14.06 -28.14 18.40
CA GLN A 89 13.46 -28.39 17.09
C GLN A 89 11.94 -28.30 17.13
N THR A 90 11.29 -28.78 18.20
CA THR A 90 9.83 -28.78 18.33
C THR A 90 9.24 -27.37 18.36
N ALA A 91 9.98 -26.40 18.91
CA ALA A 91 9.61 -24.98 18.81
C ALA A 91 9.80 -24.40 17.40
N THR A 92 10.65 -24.98 16.56
CA THR A 92 10.95 -24.50 15.20
C THR A 92 10.01 -25.06 14.14
N ILE A 93 9.38 -26.21 14.39
CA ILE A 93 8.43 -26.86 13.46
C ILE A 93 7.01 -26.30 13.55
N ALA A 94 6.69 -25.52 14.58
CA ALA A 94 5.41 -24.86 14.71
C ALA A 94 5.43 -23.52 13.95
N GLU A 95 4.37 -23.25 13.19
CA GLU A 95 4.20 -22.01 12.44
C GLU A 95 3.06 -21.20 13.04
N TRP A 96 3.09 -19.88 12.85
CA TRP A 96 1.98 -19.02 13.21
C TRP A 96 0.84 -19.18 12.21
N ASP A 97 -0.39 -19.19 12.72
CA ASP A 97 -1.57 -18.95 11.90
C ASP A 97 -1.61 -17.45 11.57
N LEU A 98 -1.32 -17.11 10.31
CA LEU A 98 -1.19 -15.72 9.88
C LEU A 98 -2.54 -15.01 9.72
N ASP A 99 -3.66 -15.74 9.80
CA ASP A 99 -5.00 -15.15 9.81
C ASP A 99 -5.42 -14.79 11.24
N LEU A 100 -5.06 -15.64 12.22
CA LEU A 100 -5.43 -15.45 13.62
C LEU A 100 -4.44 -14.58 14.41
N LEU A 101 -3.14 -14.66 14.12
CA LEU A 101 -2.12 -13.93 14.87
C LEU A 101 -2.31 -12.40 14.82
N PRO A 102 -2.58 -11.76 13.66
CA PRO A 102 -2.84 -10.33 13.61
C PRO A 102 -4.05 -9.89 14.44
N ILE A 103 -5.08 -10.73 14.56
CA ILE A 103 -6.27 -10.43 15.36
C ILE A 103 -5.89 -10.33 16.84
N GLU A 104 -5.14 -11.30 17.34
CA GLU A 104 -4.68 -11.30 18.73
C GLU A 104 -3.72 -10.13 19.01
N LEU A 105 -2.80 -9.84 18.08
CA LEU A 105 -1.88 -8.70 18.20
C LEU A 105 -2.62 -7.36 18.22
N ASN A 106 -3.67 -7.19 17.41
CA ASN A 106 -4.51 -5.99 17.43
C ASN A 106 -5.31 -5.89 18.74
N ALA A 107 -5.84 -6.99 19.26
CA ALA A 107 -6.56 -6.98 20.54
C ALA A 107 -5.67 -6.56 21.71
N LEU A 108 -4.41 -7.02 21.74
CA LEU A 108 -3.41 -6.59 22.72
C LEU A 108 -3.06 -5.10 22.56
N LYS A 109 -2.91 -4.63 21.32
CA LYS A 109 -2.67 -3.22 21.02
C LYS A 109 -3.83 -2.33 21.48
N ASP A 110 -5.06 -2.74 21.25
CA ASP A 110 -6.28 -2.01 21.65
C ASP A 110 -6.44 -1.97 23.18
N ALA A 111 -5.87 -2.95 23.88
CA ALA A 111 -5.74 -2.96 25.34
C ALA A 111 -4.54 -2.15 25.86
N ASP A 112 -3.86 -1.38 24.98
CA ASP A 112 -2.68 -0.56 25.29
C ASP A 112 -1.48 -1.38 25.82
N TYR A 113 -1.37 -2.63 25.37
CA TYR A 113 -0.27 -3.53 25.75
C TYR A 113 0.98 -3.31 24.89
N ASP A 114 2.17 -3.37 25.49
CA ASP A 114 3.44 -3.22 24.76
C ASP A 114 3.78 -4.49 23.96
N LEU A 115 3.48 -4.46 22.65
CA LEU A 115 3.79 -5.55 21.73
C LEU A 115 5.30 -5.82 21.58
N GLY A 116 6.15 -4.85 21.92
CA GLY A 116 7.61 -5.02 21.90
C GLY A 116 8.14 -6.06 22.90
N LEU A 117 7.28 -6.55 23.79
CA LEU A 117 7.57 -7.61 24.76
C LEU A 117 7.35 -9.03 24.19
N LEU A 118 6.69 -9.15 23.04
CA LEU A 118 6.28 -10.45 22.47
C LEU A 118 7.40 -11.16 21.70
N GLY A 119 8.56 -10.52 21.52
CA GLY A 119 9.73 -11.10 20.87
C GLY A 119 9.73 -11.00 19.34
N PHE A 120 8.72 -10.35 18.75
CA PHE A 120 8.74 -9.93 17.35
C PHE A 120 9.62 -8.69 17.16
N LYS A 121 10.15 -8.52 15.95
CA LYS A 121 10.80 -7.26 15.57
C LYS A 121 9.74 -6.22 15.17
N ASP A 122 10.08 -4.93 15.29
CA ASP A 122 9.13 -3.83 15.00
C ASP A 122 8.60 -3.87 13.55
N ASP A 123 9.44 -4.24 12.59
CA ASP A 123 9.08 -4.39 11.18
C ASP A 123 8.16 -5.60 10.93
N GLU A 124 8.38 -6.70 11.65
CA GLU A 124 7.56 -7.90 11.61
C GLU A 124 6.16 -7.62 12.19
N LEU A 125 6.08 -6.94 13.35
CA LEU A 125 4.82 -6.47 13.92
C LEU A 125 4.09 -5.54 12.96
N ALA A 126 4.80 -4.56 12.39
CA ALA A 126 4.19 -3.63 11.44
C ALA A 126 3.59 -4.35 10.22
N LYS A 127 4.28 -5.38 9.71
CA LYS A 127 3.80 -6.20 8.59
C LYS A 127 2.56 -7.02 8.96
N MET A 128 2.59 -7.71 10.10
CA MET A 128 1.44 -8.47 10.62
C MET A 128 0.24 -7.56 10.89
N LEU A 129 0.48 -6.32 11.32
CA LEU A 129 -0.55 -5.31 11.59
C LEU A 129 -0.95 -4.50 10.33
N SER A 130 -0.27 -4.67 9.20
CA SER A 130 -0.47 -3.83 8.00
C SER A 130 -1.80 -4.08 7.27
N GLY A 131 -2.60 -5.02 7.76
CA GLY A 131 -3.98 -5.30 7.34
C GLY A 131 -4.04 -6.15 6.08
N ASP A 132 -4.95 -7.13 6.08
CA ASP A 132 -5.30 -7.88 4.88
C ASP A 132 -5.89 -6.96 3.82
N VAL A 133 -5.61 -7.27 2.55
CA VAL A 133 -6.29 -6.63 1.41
C VAL A 133 -7.73 -7.09 1.46
N LYS A 134 -8.65 -6.19 1.81
CA LYS A 134 -10.07 -6.49 1.89
C LYS A 134 -10.66 -6.59 0.49
N ASP A 135 -11.41 -7.66 0.26
CA ASP A 135 -12.27 -7.76 -0.92
C ASP A 135 -13.45 -6.80 -0.79
N GLY A 136 -13.84 -6.17 -1.90
CA GLY A 136 -15.06 -5.39 -2.00
C GLY A 136 -16.24 -6.21 -2.53
N LEU A 137 -17.39 -5.56 -2.69
CA LEU A 137 -18.59 -6.17 -3.27
C LEU A 137 -18.44 -6.44 -4.77
N ASN A 138 -17.53 -5.73 -5.43
CA ASN A 138 -17.23 -5.83 -6.86
C ASN A 138 -15.73 -6.02 -7.10
N ASP A 139 -15.37 -6.40 -8.33
CA ASP A 139 -13.97 -6.40 -8.78
C ASP A 139 -13.34 -5.00 -8.54
N PRO A 140 -12.17 -4.91 -7.89
CA PRO A 140 -11.48 -3.64 -7.66
C PRO A 140 -11.26 -2.83 -8.93
N ASP A 141 -11.13 -3.47 -10.11
CA ASP A 141 -10.91 -2.83 -11.41
C ASP A 141 -12.19 -2.62 -12.24
N ASP A 142 -13.38 -2.90 -11.68
CA ASP A 142 -14.68 -2.56 -12.28
C ASP A 142 -14.92 -1.04 -12.21
N VAL A 143 -14.65 -0.34 -13.30
CA VAL A 143 -14.84 1.12 -13.42
C VAL A 143 -16.19 1.39 -14.10
N PRO A 144 -17.13 2.09 -13.43
CA PRO A 144 -18.38 2.50 -14.06
C PRO A 144 -18.18 3.43 -15.26
N GLU A 145 -19.07 3.36 -16.25
CA GLU A 145 -19.14 4.35 -17.32
C GLU A 145 -19.40 5.75 -16.73
N PRO A 146 -18.65 6.79 -17.15
CA PRO A 146 -18.96 8.17 -16.78
C PRO A 146 -20.38 8.57 -17.16
N PRO A 147 -21.09 9.33 -16.31
CA PRO A 147 -22.47 9.73 -16.58
C PRO A 147 -22.53 10.71 -17.75
N ASP A 148 -23.75 10.89 -18.27
CA ASP A 148 -24.02 11.87 -19.32
C ASP A 148 -24.15 13.28 -18.77
N ASP A 149 -24.77 13.38 -17.60
CA ASP A 149 -25.04 14.61 -16.88
C ASP A 149 -24.47 14.45 -15.47
N PRO A 150 -23.30 15.05 -15.16
CA PRO A 150 -22.66 14.87 -13.88
C PRO A 150 -23.40 15.68 -12.81
N VAL A 151 -23.54 15.09 -11.62
CA VAL A 151 -24.05 15.75 -10.43
C VAL A 151 -22.98 16.66 -9.81
N THR A 152 -21.72 16.22 -9.87
CA THR A 152 -20.58 16.99 -9.36
C THR A 152 -20.38 18.27 -10.16
N GLN A 153 -20.05 19.35 -9.45
CA GLN A 153 -19.63 20.64 -10.00
C GLN A 153 -18.22 21.00 -9.52
N PRO A 154 -17.49 21.86 -10.24
CA PRO A 154 -16.20 22.36 -9.76
C PRO A 154 -16.30 22.98 -8.36
N GLY A 155 -15.39 22.62 -7.47
CA GLY A 155 -15.35 23.02 -6.06
C GLY A 155 -16.10 22.09 -5.10
N ASP A 156 -16.89 21.13 -5.62
CA ASP A 156 -17.60 20.17 -4.79
C ASP A 156 -16.65 19.19 -4.10
N LEU A 157 -16.90 18.97 -2.81
CA LEU A 157 -16.21 17.98 -1.99
C LEU A 157 -17.15 16.81 -1.69
N TRP A 158 -16.68 15.60 -1.94
CA TRP A 158 -17.33 14.36 -1.57
C TRP A 158 -16.63 13.69 -0.39
N ILE A 159 -17.43 13.19 0.55
CA ILE A 159 -17.00 12.35 1.67
C ILE A 159 -17.38 10.91 1.33
N LEU A 160 -16.39 10.03 1.22
CA LEU A 160 -16.58 8.65 0.82
C LEU A 160 -16.08 7.75 1.95
N GLY A 161 -16.91 7.49 2.97
CA GLY A 161 -16.45 6.87 4.21
C GLY A 161 -15.39 7.74 4.90
N ASP A 162 -14.18 7.20 5.08
CA ASP A 162 -13.04 7.93 5.64
C ASP A 162 -12.18 8.66 4.58
N HIS A 163 -12.61 8.63 3.32
CA HIS A 163 -11.91 9.24 2.18
C HIS A 163 -12.56 10.56 1.76
N ARG A 164 -11.80 11.35 1.00
CA ARG A 164 -12.25 12.64 0.45
C ARG A 164 -11.90 12.74 -1.02
N LEU A 165 -12.82 13.27 -1.82
CA LEU A 165 -12.61 13.59 -3.23
C LEU A 165 -13.06 15.04 -3.47
N LEU A 166 -12.17 15.88 -3.98
CA LEU A 166 -12.48 17.24 -4.40
C LEU A 166 -12.51 17.32 -5.93
N CYS A 167 -13.58 17.88 -6.48
CA CYS A 167 -13.60 18.30 -7.87
C CYS A 167 -12.86 19.64 -8.00
N GLY A 168 -11.58 19.61 -8.37
CA GLY A 168 -10.71 20.77 -8.24
C GLY A 168 -9.45 20.71 -9.08
N ASP A 169 -8.64 21.76 -8.98
CA ASP A 169 -7.42 21.96 -9.75
C ASP A 169 -6.20 21.72 -8.86
N SER A 170 -5.47 20.64 -9.14
CA SER A 170 -4.26 20.23 -8.43
C SER A 170 -3.12 21.25 -8.47
N SER A 171 -3.17 22.23 -9.37
CA SER A 171 -2.21 23.33 -9.41
C SER A 171 -2.52 24.43 -8.38
N LYS A 172 -3.73 24.46 -7.80
CA LYS A 172 -4.15 25.48 -6.84
C LYS A 172 -3.90 25.03 -5.40
N VAL A 173 -3.22 25.88 -4.64
CA VAL A 173 -2.96 25.66 -3.21
C VAL A 173 -4.27 25.54 -2.42
N ASP A 174 -5.23 26.43 -2.69
CA ASP A 174 -6.51 26.49 -1.97
C ASP A 174 -7.34 25.21 -2.13
N ASP A 175 -7.33 24.60 -3.33
CA ASP A 175 -8.04 23.35 -3.60
C ASP A 175 -7.37 22.19 -2.82
N VAL A 176 -6.03 22.12 -2.82
CA VAL A 176 -5.29 21.11 -2.04
C VAL A 176 -5.55 21.28 -0.54
N ASP A 177 -5.54 22.51 -0.02
CA ASP A 177 -5.79 22.77 1.40
C ASP A 177 -7.24 22.42 1.80
N ARG A 178 -8.20 22.74 0.93
CA ARG A 178 -9.61 22.35 1.11
C ARG A 178 -9.77 20.83 1.12
N LEU A 179 -9.12 20.13 0.19
CA LEU A 179 -9.14 18.67 0.12
C LEU A 179 -8.57 18.02 1.39
N LEU A 180 -7.51 18.59 1.98
CA LEU A 180 -6.83 18.00 3.13
C LEU A 180 -7.44 18.36 4.48
N ASP A 181 -8.03 19.55 4.64
CA ASP A 181 -8.52 20.07 5.93
C ASP A 181 -7.52 19.85 7.08
N GLY A 182 -6.26 20.21 6.82
CA GLY A 182 -5.16 20.08 7.79
C GLY A 182 -4.59 18.66 7.97
N ALA A 183 -5.09 17.65 7.26
CA ALA A 183 -4.53 16.29 7.31
C ALA A 183 -3.07 16.24 6.82
N VAL A 184 -2.23 15.52 7.56
CA VAL A 184 -0.83 15.24 7.17
C VAL A 184 -0.79 14.07 6.20
N ILE A 185 -0.07 14.21 5.08
CA ILE A 185 0.06 13.16 4.06
C ILE A 185 1.29 12.29 4.30
N HIS A 186 1.09 10.98 4.19
CA HIS A 186 2.08 9.93 4.46
C HIS A 186 2.56 9.21 3.20
N LEU A 187 1.85 9.37 2.09
CA LEU A 187 2.20 8.84 0.79
C LEU A 187 1.55 9.69 -0.31
N VAL A 188 2.29 9.98 -1.37
CA VAL A 188 1.70 10.46 -2.63
C VAL A 188 1.71 9.29 -3.61
N ASN A 189 0.55 8.88 -4.13
CA ASN A 189 0.44 7.89 -5.20
C ASN A 189 -0.47 8.48 -6.28
N THR A 190 0.10 8.88 -7.41
CA THR A 190 -0.61 9.76 -8.34
C THR A 190 -0.15 9.60 -9.79
N ASP A 191 -1.05 9.89 -10.73
CA ASP A 191 -0.87 9.67 -12.18
C ASP A 191 -1.17 10.94 -12.98
N PRO A 192 -0.24 11.93 -12.99
CA PRO A 192 -0.43 13.19 -13.72
C PRO A 192 -0.55 12.97 -15.24
N PRO A 193 -1.15 13.91 -15.98
CA PRO A 193 -1.06 13.94 -17.45
C PRO A 193 0.40 13.92 -17.91
N TYR A 194 0.70 13.14 -18.97
CA TYR A 194 2.09 12.94 -19.43
C TYR A 194 2.52 13.94 -20.51
N ASN A 195 1.58 14.76 -21.01
CA ASN A 195 1.71 15.65 -22.17
C ASN A 195 2.15 14.91 -23.45
N VAL A 196 1.65 13.69 -23.64
CA VAL A 196 1.98 12.86 -24.82
C VAL A 196 0.89 12.87 -25.88
N LYS A 197 -0.10 13.76 -25.74
CA LYS A 197 -1.19 13.97 -26.69
C LYS A 197 -1.94 12.66 -26.94
N VAL A 198 -2.44 12.03 -25.88
CA VAL A 198 -3.23 10.80 -25.97
C VAL A 198 -4.54 11.10 -26.69
N GLU A 199 -4.56 10.79 -27.98
CA GLU A 199 -5.75 10.99 -28.80
C GLU A 199 -6.73 9.81 -28.67
N PRO A 200 -8.03 10.07 -28.42
CA PRO A 200 -9.06 9.06 -28.51
C PRO A 200 -9.13 8.49 -29.94
N ARG A 201 -9.24 7.17 -30.08
CA ARG A 201 -9.16 6.47 -31.39
C ARG A 201 -10.49 5.94 -31.90
N SER A 202 -11.58 6.24 -31.22
CA SER A 202 -12.88 5.75 -31.65
C SER A 202 -13.34 6.46 -32.93
N LYS A 203 -14.23 5.80 -33.70
CA LYS A 203 -14.86 6.42 -34.87
C LYS A 203 -15.60 7.71 -34.52
N ASN A 204 -16.18 7.77 -33.32
CA ASN A 204 -16.93 8.92 -32.86
C ASN A 204 -15.99 10.09 -32.53
N ALA A 205 -14.84 9.82 -31.91
CA ALA A 205 -13.81 10.81 -31.64
C ALA A 205 -13.21 11.38 -32.92
N ILE A 206 -12.91 10.51 -33.90
CA ILE A 206 -12.44 10.92 -35.24
C ILE A 206 -13.48 11.79 -35.93
N ALA A 207 -14.76 11.38 -35.93
CA ALA A 207 -15.84 12.16 -36.53
C ALA A 207 -16.11 13.49 -35.80
N ALA A 208 -15.81 13.57 -34.50
CA ALA A 208 -15.95 14.77 -33.67
C ALA A 208 -14.74 15.72 -33.75
N GLY A 209 -13.67 15.33 -34.45
CA GLY A 209 -12.44 16.14 -34.56
C GLY A 209 -11.50 16.07 -33.34
N ASN A 210 -11.76 15.14 -32.41
CA ASN A 210 -10.93 14.93 -31.21
C ASN A 210 -9.73 14.02 -31.46
N SER A 211 -9.44 13.69 -32.73
CA SER A 211 -8.43 12.71 -33.13
C SER A 211 -7.85 13.10 -34.49
N SER A 212 -6.53 13.02 -34.65
CA SER A 212 -5.85 13.29 -35.93
C SER A 212 -5.91 12.10 -36.90
N PHE A 213 -6.46 10.96 -36.47
CA PHE A 213 -6.55 9.74 -37.27
C PHE A 213 -7.65 9.83 -38.35
N ALA A 214 -7.35 9.34 -39.56
CA ALA A 214 -8.33 9.28 -40.66
C ALA A 214 -9.29 8.07 -40.55
N ASP A 215 -10.58 8.27 -40.84
CA ASP A 215 -11.56 7.17 -40.90
C ASP A 215 -11.23 6.26 -42.10
N SER A 216 -10.75 5.05 -41.83
CA SER A 216 -10.35 4.10 -42.86
C SER A 216 -11.50 3.22 -43.39
N SER A 217 -12.76 3.49 -43.04
CA SER A 217 -13.91 2.64 -43.41
C SER A 217 -14.72 3.17 -44.60
N LYS A 218 -14.96 2.32 -45.62
CA LYS A 218 -15.75 2.62 -46.84
C LYS A 218 -17.27 2.76 -46.61
N ARG A 219 -17.75 2.90 -45.36
CA ARG A 219 -19.18 3.07 -45.05
C ARG A 219 -19.42 4.52 -44.62
N LYS A 220 -20.40 5.19 -45.24
CA LYS A 220 -20.81 6.56 -44.90
C LYS A 220 -21.06 6.66 -43.39
N SER A 221 -20.40 7.60 -42.73
CA SER A 221 -20.68 7.96 -41.34
C SER A 221 -22.05 8.64 -41.27
N ASN A 222 -22.92 8.18 -40.37
CA ASN A 222 -24.21 8.82 -40.11
C ASN A 222 -24.00 10.05 -39.20
N GLY A 223 -23.27 11.05 -39.69
CA GLY A 223 -22.96 12.27 -38.93
C GLY A 223 -22.18 12.05 -37.63
N ALA A 224 -21.74 13.13 -36.99
CA ALA A 224 -21.21 13.05 -35.63
C ALA A 224 -22.36 12.62 -34.69
N PRO A 225 -22.17 11.61 -33.82
CA PRO A 225 -23.15 11.35 -32.79
C PRO A 225 -23.27 12.60 -31.91
N LYS A 226 -24.50 12.97 -31.52
CA LYS A 226 -24.76 14.10 -30.59
C LYS A 226 -24.06 13.96 -29.23
N LYS A 227 -23.48 12.79 -28.94
CA LYS A 227 -23.05 12.33 -27.61
C LYS A 227 -21.70 11.61 -27.70
N MET A 228 -20.70 12.11 -26.97
CA MET A 228 -19.34 11.53 -26.93
C MET A 228 -19.17 10.61 -25.71
N ARG A 229 -18.70 9.38 -25.95
CA ARG A 229 -18.36 8.42 -24.88
C ARG A 229 -17.07 8.85 -24.17
N SER A 230 -16.81 8.31 -22.99
CA SER A 230 -15.60 8.55 -22.19
C SER A 230 -14.30 8.39 -23.00
N LYS A 231 -14.14 7.26 -23.69
CA LYS A 231 -13.00 6.97 -24.59
C LYS A 231 -12.94 7.85 -25.84
N ASP A 232 -13.90 8.74 -26.03
CA ASP A 232 -14.01 9.66 -27.17
C ASP A 232 -13.58 11.10 -26.77
N ARG A 233 -13.32 11.36 -25.48
CA ARG A 233 -12.95 12.66 -24.92
C ARG A 233 -11.42 12.77 -24.75
N PRO A 234 -10.81 13.93 -25.03
CA PRO A 234 -9.39 14.17 -24.76
C PRO A 234 -9.14 14.32 -23.25
N LEU A 235 -7.96 13.91 -22.79
CA LEU A 235 -7.54 14.11 -21.40
C LEU A 235 -7.19 15.59 -21.17
N ALA A 236 -7.73 16.17 -20.11
CA ALA A 236 -7.40 17.54 -19.71
C ALA A 236 -5.89 17.67 -19.41
N ASN A 237 -5.29 18.78 -19.83
CA ASN A 237 -3.86 19.09 -19.64
C ASN A 237 -2.85 18.12 -20.31
N ASP A 238 -3.29 17.17 -21.13
CA ASP A 238 -2.39 16.25 -21.89
C ASP A 238 -2.02 16.78 -23.30
N PHE A 239 -2.44 18.01 -23.61
CA PHE A 239 -2.27 18.69 -24.90
C PHE A 239 -1.86 20.16 -24.72
N VAL A 240 -0.86 20.44 -23.88
CA VAL A 240 -0.37 21.80 -23.61
C VAL A 240 1.03 22.04 -24.22
N SER A 241 1.47 23.30 -24.30
CA SER A 241 2.85 23.61 -24.68
C SER A 241 3.83 23.12 -23.62
N ASP A 242 5.09 22.93 -23.99
CA ASP A 242 6.13 22.50 -23.05
C ASP A 242 6.30 23.52 -21.91
N GLU A 243 6.22 24.83 -22.20
CA GLU A 243 6.31 25.87 -21.16
C GLU A 243 5.15 25.83 -20.17
N GLU A 244 3.94 25.51 -20.65
CA GLU A 244 2.77 25.39 -19.78
C GLU A 244 2.83 24.08 -18.99
N PHE A 245 3.33 23.01 -19.59
CA PHE A 245 3.55 21.76 -18.87
C PHE A 245 4.59 21.92 -17.77
N ASP A 246 5.69 22.64 -18.02
CA ASP A 246 6.70 22.96 -17.00
C ASP A 246 6.10 23.77 -15.84
N ARG A 247 5.24 24.76 -16.15
CA ARG A 247 4.50 25.52 -15.12
C ARG A 247 3.59 24.62 -14.28
N LEU A 248 2.89 23.69 -14.93
CA LEU A 248 2.00 22.74 -14.27
C LEU A 248 2.78 21.74 -13.40
N LEU A 249 3.86 21.15 -13.90
CA LEU A 249 4.74 20.27 -13.12
C LEU A 249 5.28 20.98 -11.88
N ASP A 250 5.68 22.25 -12.01
CA ASP A 250 6.15 23.05 -10.89
C ASP A 250 5.07 23.21 -9.81
N ALA A 251 3.84 23.54 -10.21
CA ALA A 251 2.72 23.70 -9.30
C ALA A 251 2.31 22.38 -8.65
N TRP A 252 2.16 21.31 -9.43
CA TRP A 252 1.73 20.00 -8.97
C TRP A 252 2.74 19.39 -7.99
N PHE A 253 4.02 19.33 -8.38
CA PHE A 253 5.04 18.72 -7.52
C PHE A 253 5.37 19.61 -6.33
N GLY A 254 5.26 20.93 -6.47
CA GLY A 254 5.34 21.87 -5.34
C GLY A 254 4.24 21.62 -4.31
N ASN A 255 2.99 21.45 -4.75
CA ASN A 255 1.87 21.12 -3.87
C ASN A 255 2.03 19.76 -3.19
N MET A 256 2.44 18.72 -3.92
CA MET A 256 2.75 17.40 -3.34
C MET A 256 3.81 17.51 -2.24
N THR A 257 4.91 18.22 -2.53
CA THR A 257 6.00 18.42 -1.56
C THR A 257 5.53 19.15 -0.32
N ARG A 258 4.73 20.21 -0.49
CA ARG A 258 4.25 21.05 0.61
C ARG A 258 3.53 20.23 1.68
N VAL A 259 2.72 19.25 1.26
CA VAL A 259 1.81 18.51 2.15
C VAL A 259 2.31 17.12 2.55
N LEU A 260 3.24 16.54 1.79
CA LEU A 260 3.89 15.26 2.13
C LEU A 260 4.79 15.44 3.36
N ALA A 261 4.69 14.56 4.35
CA ALA A 261 5.57 14.61 5.52
C ALA A 261 7.03 14.24 5.14
N PRO A 262 8.05 14.84 5.79
CA PRO A 262 9.46 14.51 5.52
C PRO A 262 9.77 13.01 5.70
N GLY A 263 10.59 12.44 4.82
CA GLY A 263 10.96 11.03 4.83
C GLY A 263 9.87 10.07 4.33
N ARG A 264 8.72 10.59 3.89
CA ARG A 264 7.62 9.79 3.33
C ARG A 264 7.72 9.65 1.81
N GLY A 265 7.26 8.51 1.32
CA GLY A 265 7.42 8.10 -0.08
C GLY A 265 6.44 8.77 -1.04
N PHE A 266 6.81 8.76 -2.32
CA PHE A 266 5.93 9.09 -3.43
C PHE A 266 6.09 8.09 -4.58
N TYR A 267 5.01 7.92 -5.34
CA TYR A 267 4.91 7.17 -6.58
C TYR A 267 4.20 8.06 -7.60
N ILE A 268 4.95 8.58 -8.56
CA ILE A 268 4.39 9.43 -9.63
C ILE A 268 4.51 8.68 -10.94
N TRP A 269 3.38 8.30 -11.52
CA TRP A 269 3.34 7.56 -12.78
C TRP A 269 3.72 8.45 -13.97
N GLY A 270 4.38 7.86 -14.95
CA GLY A 270 4.90 8.54 -16.13
C GLY A 270 5.23 7.60 -17.29
N GLY A 271 5.44 8.20 -18.46
CA GLY A 271 5.95 7.53 -19.66
C GLY A 271 7.43 7.82 -19.93
N TYR A 272 7.94 7.31 -21.05
CA TYR A 272 9.31 7.56 -21.50
C TYR A 272 9.64 9.05 -21.66
N ALA A 273 8.68 9.83 -22.16
CA ALA A 273 8.86 11.27 -22.34
C ALA A 273 9.17 11.96 -20.99
N ASN A 274 8.60 11.44 -19.90
CA ASN A 274 8.71 12.05 -18.58
C ASN A 274 10.05 11.80 -17.90
N LEU A 275 10.88 10.87 -18.41
CA LEU A 275 12.28 10.73 -17.98
C LEU A 275 13.07 12.03 -18.19
N GLY A 276 12.68 12.84 -19.18
CA GLY A 276 13.33 14.12 -19.47
C GLY A 276 12.87 15.28 -18.59
N ASN A 277 11.61 15.28 -18.12
CA ASN A 277 11.01 16.47 -17.49
C ASN A 277 10.64 16.30 -16.01
N TYR A 278 10.40 15.10 -15.48
CA TYR A 278 10.09 14.94 -14.06
C TYR A 278 11.32 15.11 -13.14
N PRO A 279 12.48 14.46 -13.38
CA PRO A 279 13.59 14.50 -12.43
C PRO A 279 14.11 15.90 -12.07
N PRO A 280 14.24 16.86 -13.02
CA PRO A 280 14.63 18.22 -12.67
C PRO A 280 13.65 18.92 -11.72
N VAL A 281 12.35 18.74 -11.93
CA VAL A 281 11.29 19.37 -11.11
C VAL A 281 11.19 18.70 -9.74
N LEU A 282 11.30 17.36 -9.67
CA LEU A 282 11.38 16.63 -8.41
C LEU A 282 12.54 17.14 -7.54
N LYS A 283 13.74 17.25 -8.13
CA LYS A 283 14.92 17.79 -7.45
C LYS A 283 14.71 19.24 -7.01
N LYS A 284 14.10 20.08 -7.83
CA LYS A 284 13.80 21.49 -7.49
C LYS A 284 12.97 21.61 -6.21
N HIS A 285 12.02 20.69 -6.00
CA HIS A 285 11.13 20.71 -4.85
C HIS A 285 11.61 19.86 -3.66
N GLY A 286 12.82 19.29 -3.68
CA GLY A 286 13.29 18.45 -2.57
C GLY A 286 12.57 17.10 -2.46
N LEU A 287 12.06 16.61 -3.58
CA LEU A 287 11.59 15.23 -3.75
C LEU A 287 12.76 14.41 -4.29
N TYR A 288 13.41 13.65 -3.41
CA TYR A 288 14.52 12.81 -3.79
C TYR A 288 14.03 11.66 -4.67
N PHE A 289 14.39 11.68 -5.95
CA PHE A 289 14.12 10.60 -6.89
C PHE A 289 15.13 9.47 -6.69
N SER A 290 14.68 8.36 -6.11
CA SER A 290 15.52 7.20 -5.79
C SER A 290 15.74 6.30 -6.99
N GLN A 291 14.64 5.82 -7.57
CA GLN A 291 14.66 4.88 -8.70
C GLN A 291 13.34 4.87 -9.45
N ALA A 292 13.39 4.34 -10.67
CA ALA A 292 12.21 4.06 -11.48
C ALA A 292 11.69 2.65 -11.18
N ILE A 293 10.41 2.52 -10.81
CA ILE A 293 9.72 1.23 -10.76
C ILE A 293 9.10 1.00 -12.13
N VAL A 294 9.37 -0.16 -12.73
CA VAL A 294 8.83 -0.57 -14.02
C VAL A 294 7.60 -1.45 -13.77
N TRP A 295 6.43 -0.98 -14.18
CA TRP A 295 5.24 -1.80 -14.23
C TRP A 295 5.22 -2.60 -15.53
N ASP A 296 5.52 -3.89 -15.46
CA ASP A 296 5.31 -4.83 -16.55
C ASP A 296 3.82 -5.24 -16.64
N LYS A 297 3.21 -4.91 -17.77
CA LYS A 297 1.79 -5.13 -18.07
C LYS A 297 1.48 -6.60 -18.38
N LEU A 298 2.49 -7.46 -18.48
CA LEU A 298 2.46 -8.88 -18.89
C LEU A 298 2.02 -9.15 -20.34
N HIS A 299 1.24 -8.23 -20.93
CA HIS A 299 0.80 -8.29 -22.31
C HIS A 299 0.93 -6.93 -23.00
N PRO A 300 1.53 -6.87 -24.19
CA PRO A 300 1.74 -5.62 -24.90
C PRO A 300 0.43 -4.95 -25.32
N VAL A 301 0.43 -3.63 -25.42
CA VAL A 301 -0.65 -2.87 -26.04
C VAL A 301 -0.49 -2.98 -27.56
N LEU A 302 -1.48 -3.60 -28.21
CA LEU A 302 -1.47 -3.77 -29.67
C LEU A 302 -1.63 -2.40 -30.36
N THR A 303 -0.62 -2.00 -31.12
CA THR A 303 -0.60 -0.75 -31.89
C THR A 303 0.07 -0.98 -33.24
N ARG A 304 0.16 0.07 -34.05
CA ARG A 304 0.92 0.07 -35.32
C ARG A 304 2.37 0.56 -35.17
N LYS A 305 2.87 0.75 -33.94
CA LYS A 305 4.26 1.14 -33.69
C LYS A 305 5.19 -0.05 -33.92
N ASP A 306 6.45 0.23 -34.23
CA ASP A 306 7.49 -0.81 -34.42
C ASP A 306 7.68 -1.68 -33.17
N PHE A 307 7.60 -1.06 -31.99
CA PHE A 307 7.62 -1.75 -30.70
C PHE A 307 6.30 -1.54 -29.96
N LEU A 308 5.76 -2.63 -29.41
CA LEU A 308 4.53 -2.59 -28.64
C LEU A 308 4.84 -2.29 -27.18
N GLY A 309 4.23 -1.25 -26.63
CA GLY A 309 4.42 -0.88 -25.23
C GLY A 309 3.93 -1.99 -24.30
N CYS A 310 4.83 -2.52 -23.47
CA CYS A 310 4.52 -3.58 -22.50
C CYS A 310 4.77 -3.14 -21.05
N PHE A 311 5.21 -1.90 -20.83
CA PHE A 311 5.41 -1.37 -19.49
C PHE A 311 5.08 0.12 -19.36
N GLU A 312 5.00 0.58 -18.12
CA GLU A 312 4.99 2.00 -17.71
C GLU A 312 5.97 2.21 -16.55
N ILE A 313 6.30 3.47 -16.24
CA ILE A 313 7.28 3.82 -15.22
C ILE A 313 6.58 4.58 -14.09
N ALA A 314 6.87 4.21 -12.84
CA ALA A 314 6.62 5.04 -11.67
C ALA A 314 7.94 5.65 -11.18
N PHE A 315 7.97 6.97 -11.05
CA PHE A 315 9.06 7.70 -10.42
C PHE A 315 8.89 7.57 -8.91
N TYR A 316 9.75 6.76 -8.30
CA TYR A 316 9.70 6.47 -6.87
C TYR A 316 10.80 7.20 -6.11
N GLY A 317 10.44 7.70 -4.93
CA GLY A 317 11.33 8.46 -4.09
C GLY A 317 10.67 8.88 -2.79
N TRP A 318 11.28 9.84 -2.09
CA TRP A 318 10.72 10.38 -0.86
C TRP A 318 11.03 11.86 -0.71
N LYS A 319 10.24 12.56 0.12
CA LYS A 319 10.54 13.94 0.49
C LYS A 319 11.75 14.00 1.41
N GLU A 320 12.69 14.89 1.12
CA GLU A 320 13.86 15.13 1.96
C GLU A 320 13.50 15.72 3.34
N GLY A 321 14.46 15.68 4.28
CA GLY A 321 14.31 16.29 5.60
C GLY A 321 14.05 15.32 6.76
N SER A 322 13.96 14.01 6.50
CA SER A 322 13.95 12.96 7.53
C SER A 322 14.42 11.62 6.94
N ALA A 323 14.72 10.65 7.80
CA ALA A 323 14.97 9.27 7.39
C ALA A 323 13.76 8.70 6.64
N HIS A 324 14.04 7.98 5.55
CA HIS A 324 13.04 7.35 4.71
C HIS A 324 12.32 6.19 5.43
N LYS A 325 11.00 6.11 5.28
CA LYS A 325 10.17 5.03 5.83
C LYS A 325 9.70 4.08 4.74
N PHE A 326 10.13 2.82 4.83
CA PHE A 326 9.76 1.74 3.93
C PHE A 326 9.34 0.51 4.72
N TYR A 327 8.22 -0.10 4.33
CA TYR A 327 7.58 -1.25 4.98
C TYR A 327 7.49 -2.46 4.06
N GLY A 328 7.99 -2.34 2.82
CA GLY A 328 8.02 -3.44 1.86
C GLY A 328 9.13 -4.46 2.15
N PRO A 329 9.16 -5.57 1.39
CA PRO A 329 10.20 -6.59 1.53
C PRO A 329 11.61 -6.04 1.29
N HIS A 330 12.61 -6.52 2.04
CA HIS A 330 14.01 -6.05 1.93
C HIS A 330 14.64 -6.16 0.53
N ASN A 331 14.14 -7.04 -0.33
CA ASN A 331 14.66 -7.29 -1.69
C ASN A 331 13.56 -7.26 -2.73
N VAL A 332 12.53 -6.42 -2.55
CA VAL A 332 11.49 -6.29 -3.58
C VAL A 332 12.10 -5.71 -4.85
N PRO A 333 11.91 -6.34 -6.03
CA PRO A 333 12.41 -5.80 -7.27
C PRO A 333 11.65 -4.52 -7.65
N ASP A 334 12.35 -3.64 -8.36
CA ASP A 334 11.79 -2.46 -9.03
C ASP A 334 11.00 -2.83 -10.30
N LEU A 335 10.83 -4.12 -10.59
CA LEU A 335 9.98 -4.65 -11.66
C LEU A 335 8.69 -5.24 -11.08
N TRP A 336 7.56 -4.60 -11.36
CA TRP A 336 6.25 -5.01 -10.89
C TRP A 336 5.45 -5.67 -12.00
N HIS A 337 5.26 -6.98 -11.88
CA HIS A 337 4.38 -7.74 -12.75
C HIS A 337 2.94 -7.58 -12.28
N VAL A 338 2.15 -6.79 -13.00
CA VAL A 338 0.71 -6.58 -12.71
C VAL A 338 -0.04 -6.56 -14.03
N LYS A 339 -1.12 -7.34 -14.14
CA LYS A 339 -1.90 -7.40 -15.38
C LYS A 339 -2.63 -6.08 -15.59
N LYS A 340 -2.56 -5.51 -16.80
CA LYS A 340 -3.34 -4.33 -17.15
C LYS A 340 -4.83 -4.63 -17.24
N ILE A 341 -5.65 -3.60 -17.02
CA ILE A 341 -7.09 -3.64 -17.31
C ILE A 341 -7.28 -3.89 -18.82
N PRO A 342 -8.08 -4.90 -19.20
CA PRO A 342 -8.38 -5.18 -20.60
C PRO A 342 -9.01 -3.98 -21.32
N PRO A 343 -8.66 -3.67 -22.58
CA PRO A 343 -9.23 -2.53 -23.31
C PRO A 343 -10.75 -2.56 -23.44
N GLN A 344 -11.37 -3.74 -23.36
CA GLN A 344 -12.82 -3.92 -23.39
C GLN A 344 -13.52 -3.45 -22.11
N GLN A 345 -12.78 -3.33 -21.00
CA GLN A 345 -13.26 -2.91 -19.69
C GLN A 345 -12.75 -1.50 -19.32
N MET A 346 -12.01 -0.82 -20.21
CA MET A 346 -11.49 0.52 -19.95
C MET A 346 -12.56 1.59 -20.22
N GLU A 347 -13.18 2.09 -19.15
CA GLU A 347 -14.06 3.25 -19.17
C GLU A 347 -13.35 4.59 -18.94
N HIS A 348 -12.06 4.53 -18.56
CA HIS A 348 -11.13 5.65 -18.55
C HIS A 348 -9.91 5.31 -19.42
N LEU A 349 -9.43 6.26 -20.23
CA LEU A 349 -8.40 6.02 -21.26
C LEU A 349 -7.08 5.47 -20.70
N THR A 350 -6.75 5.83 -19.47
CA THR A 350 -5.47 5.52 -18.81
C THR A 350 -5.65 4.86 -17.44
N ALA A 351 -6.78 4.16 -17.20
CA ALA A 351 -7.04 3.49 -15.93
C ALA A 351 -5.89 2.55 -15.50
N LYS A 352 -5.44 2.71 -14.25
CA LYS A 352 -4.44 1.85 -13.61
C LYS A 352 -5.12 0.75 -12.79
N PRO A 353 -4.61 -0.50 -12.79
CA PRO A 353 -5.07 -1.53 -11.86
C PRO A 353 -4.93 -1.08 -10.40
N ALA A 354 -5.92 -1.35 -9.56
CA ALA A 354 -5.90 -1.00 -8.13
C ALA A 354 -4.72 -1.67 -7.39
N GLU A 355 -4.28 -2.85 -7.83
CA GLU A 355 -3.15 -3.59 -7.26
C GLU A 355 -1.85 -2.75 -7.20
N LEU A 356 -1.63 -1.86 -8.17
CA LEU A 356 -0.46 -0.98 -8.16
C LEU A 356 -0.50 -0.02 -6.96
N ALA A 357 -1.66 0.55 -6.66
CA ALA A 357 -1.86 1.44 -5.52
C ALA A 357 -1.78 0.66 -4.19
N VAL A 358 -2.40 -0.52 -4.12
CA VAL A 358 -2.32 -1.42 -2.95
C VAL A 358 -0.86 -1.71 -2.59
N ARG A 359 -0.05 -2.08 -3.58
CA ARG A 359 1.37 -2.39 -3.37
C ARG A 359 2.17 -1.17 -2.91
N ALA A 360 1.95 0.00 -3.52
CA ALA A 360 2.57 1.25 -3.08
C ALA A 360 2.22 1.60 -1.62
N MET A 361 0.96 1.43 -1.24
CA MET A 361 0.49 1.68 0.12
C MET A 361 1.09 0.70 1.13
N GLN A 362 1.07 -0.60 0.84
CA GLN A 362 1.66 -1.60 1.73
C GLN A 362 3.17 -1.39 1.95
N TYR A 363 3.88 -0.89 0.93
CA TYR A 363 5.33 -0.69 1.02
C TYR A 363 5.75 0.65 1.61
N SER A 364 4.87 1.64 1.64
CA SER A 364 5.24 3.00 2.07
C SER A 364 4.31 3.60 3.12
N THR A 365 3.33 2.84 3.63
CA THR A 365 2.42 3.25 4.71
C THR A 365 1.96 2.09 5.60
N VAL A 366 1.39 2.41 6.75
CA VAL A 366 0.60 1.50 7.61
C VAL A 366 -0.89 1.85 7.59
N ALA A 367 -1.74 0.95 8.06
CA ALA A 367 -3.19 1.18 8.12
C ALA A 367 -3.53 2.45 8.92
N GLY A 368 -4.55 3.18 8.49
CA GLY A 368 -4.97 4.47 9.05
C GLY A 368 -4.21 5.69 8.55
N GLU A 369 -3.07 5.52 7.87
CA GLU A 369 -2.32 6.65 7.31
C GLU A 369 -2.97 7.22 6.04
N ASN A 370 -2.64 8.49 5.75
CA ASN A 370 -3.25 9.28 4.68
C ASN A 370 -2.44 9.20 3.36
N VAL A 371 -3.13 8.92 2.27
CA VAL A 371 -2.59 8.82 0.90
C VAL A 371 -3.21 9.92 0.04
N LEU A 372 -2.36 10.67 -0.67
CA LEU A 372 -2.78 11.72 -1.59
C LEU A 372 -2.66 11.24 -3.04
N ASP A 373 -3.72 11.50 -3.81
CA ASP A 373 -3.73 11.42 -5.26
C ASP A 373 -4.24 12.73 -5.84
N LEU A 374 -3.39 13.47 -6.54
CA LEU A 374 -3.79 14.72 -7.18
C LEU A 374 -4.39 14.52 -8.58
N PHE A 375 -4.52 13.29 -9.06
CA PHE A 375 -5.07 12.97 -10.38
C PHE A 375 -5.93 11.71 -10.29
N GLY A 376 -7.10 11.87 -9.67
CA GLY A 376 -7.97 10.77 -9.27
C GLY A 376 -8.38 9.85 -10.42
N GLY A 377 -8.59 10.39 -11.62
CA GLY A 377 -8.91 9.62 -12.82
C GLY A 377 -10.12 8.71 -12.59
N SER A 378 -9.93 7.39 -12.68
CA SER A 378 -10.99 6.41 -12.38
C SER A 378 -11.10 6.01 -10.90
N GLY A 379 -10.25 6.51 -10.01
CA GLY A 379 -10.30 6.26 -8.56
C GLY A 379 -9.55 5.01 -8.09
N SER A 380 -8.55 4.53 -8.82
CA SER A 380 -7.83 3.31 -8.41
C SER A 380 -7.06 3.46 -7.10
N THR A 381 -6.53 4.66 -6.80
CA THR A 381 -5.93 4.96 -5.48
C THR A 381 -6.97 4.92 -4.36
N LEU A 382 -8.21 5.36 -4.61
CA LEU A 382 -9.29 5.28 -3.62
C LEU A 382 -9.60 3.82 -3.27
N ILE A 383 -9.78 2.97 -4.29
CA ILE A 383 -10.05 1.54 -4.10
C ILE A 383 -8.90 0.88 -3.34
N GLY A 384 -7.65 1.10 -3.76
CA GLY A 384 -6.49 0.54 -3.06
C GLY A 384 -6.41 0.98 -1.60
N ALA A 385 -6.78 2.22 -1.29
CA ALA A 385 -6.81 2.73 0.08
C ALA A 385 -7.91 2.07 0.93
N GLU A 386 -9.13 1.92 0.40
CA GLU A 386 -10.22 1.21 1.11
C GLU A 386 -9.82 -0.25 1.37
N GLN A 387 -9.27 -0.94 0.36
CA GLN A 387 -8.83 -2.33 0.49
C GLN A 387 -7.77 -2.52 1.58
N THR A 388 -6.91 -1.52 1.77
CA THR A 388 -5.80 -1.59 2.72
C THR A 388 -6.08 -0.83 4.02
N GLY A 389 -7.28 -0.26 4.21
CA GLY A 389 -7.61 0.52 5.40
C GLY A 389 -6.78 1.80 5.57
N ARG A 390 -6.34 2.43 4.47
CA ARG A 390 -5.73 3.77 4.46
C ARG A 390 -6.80 4.81 4.12
N LYS A 391 -6.54 6.08 4.43
CA LYS A 391 -7.44 7.20 4.07
C LYS A 391 -6.94 7.87 2.80
N ALA A 392 -7.83 8.08 1.84
CA ALA A 392 -7.45 8.64 0.54
C ALA A 392 -8.00 10.05 0.39
N TYR A 393 -7.16 10.91 -0.17
CA TYR A 393 -7.47 12.30 -0.50
C TYR A 393 -7.24 12.45 -2.00
N LEU A 394 -8.31 12.58 -2.76
CA LEU A 394 -8.28 12.60 -4.22
C LEU A 394 -8.66 13.98 -4.76
N MET A 395 -7.92 14.44 -5.76
CA MET A 395 -8.30 15.57 -6.61
C MET A 395 -8.65 15.06 -8.00
N GLU A 396 -9.78 15.48 -8.57
CA GLU A 396 -10.11 15.23 -9.96
C GLU A 396 -10.68 16.50 -10.59
N LEU A 397 -10.21 16.86 -11.79
CA LEU A 397 -10.60 18.11 -12.45
C LEU A 397 -11.93 17.94 -13.19
N ASP A 398 -12.16 16.76 -13.76
CA ASP A 398 -13.33 16.48 -14.57
C ASP A 398 -14.51 16.00 -13.70
N THR A 399 -15.58 16.78 -13.69
CA THR A 399 -16.87 16.47 -13.05
C THR A 399 -17.42 15.08 -13.40
N TYR A 400 -17.23 14.61 -14.64
CA TYR A 400 -17.70 13.29 -15.07
C TYR A 400 -16.94 12.17 -14.36
N TYR A 401 -15.62 12.33 -14.22
CA TYR A 401 -14.79 11.35 -13.53
C TYR A 401 -14.93 11.43 -12.01
N CYS A 402 -15.27 12.59 -11.45
CA CYS A 402 -15.66 12.69 -10.04
C CYS A 402 -16.88 11.81 -9.74
N ASP A 403 -17.93 11.90 -10.55
CA ASP A 403 -19.11 11.03 -10.42
C ASP A 403 -18.76 9.55 -10.61
N THR A 404 -17.87 9.22 -11.55
CA THR A 404 -17.36 7.84 -11.74
C THR A 404 -16.66 7.32 -10.48
N ILE A 405 -15.79 8.12 -9.86
CA ILE A 405 -15.08 7.75 -8.63
C ILE A 405 -16.09 7.50 -7.50
N VAL A 406 -17.08 8.38 -7.37
CA VAL A 406 -18.16 8.24 -6.38
C VAL A 406 -18.93 6.94 -6.61
N ASP A 407 -19.43 6.69 -7.82
CA ASP A 407 -20.17 5.46 -8.14
C ASP A 407 -19.30 4.21 -7.90
N ARG A 408 -18.03 4.23 -8.32
CA ARG A 408 -17.08 3.13 -8.13
C ARG A 408 -16.91 2.80 -6.64
N PHE A 409 -16.70 3.81 -5.79
CA PHE A 409 -16.60 3.62 -4.34
C PHE A 409 -17.88 3.01 -3.76
N GLN A 410 -19.04 3.56 -4.12
CA GLN A 410 -20.31 3.10 -3.58
C GLN A 410 -20.61 1.65 -3.98
N ARG A 411 -20.29 1.25 -5.22
CA ARG A 411 -20.42 -0.14 -5.68
C ARG A 411 -19.42 -1.07 -4.99
N PHE A 412 -18.18 -0.63 -4.81
CA PHE A 412 -17.14 -1.45 -4.19
C PHE A 412 -17.42 -1.69 -2.70
N THR A 413 -17.96 -0.69 -1.99
CA THR A 413 -18.12 -0.74 -0.53
C THR A 413 -19.54 -0.97 -0.04
N GLY A 414 -20.54 -0.67 -0.86
CA GLY A 414 -21.95 -0.58 -0.45
C GLY A 414 -22.25 0.61 0.47
N LYS A 415 -21.31 1.54 0.66
CA LYS A 415 -21.46 2.73 1.53
C LYS A 415 -21.79 3.96 0.69
N PRO A 416 -22.73 4.82 1.11
CA PRO A 416 -23.08 6.02 0.35
C PRO A 416 -21.96 7.05 0.44
N ALA A 417 -21.74 7.77 -0.66
CA ALA A 417 -20.87 8.93 -0.69
C ALA A 417 -21.70 10.19 -0.45
N VAL A 418 -21.23 11.08 0.43
CA VAL A 418 -21.96 12.27 0.82
C VAL A 418 -21.36 13.50 0.17
N LEU A 419 -22.19 14.27 -0.54
CA LEU A 419 -21.82 15.56 -1.10
C LEU A 419 -21.85 16.63 0.00
N GLU A 420 -20.71 17.25 0.31
CA GLU A 420 -20.55 18.16 1.46
C GLU A 420 -21.57 19.31 1.46
N ARG A 421 -21.81 19.94 0.30
CA ARG A 421 -22.70 21.12 0.22
C ARG A 421 -24.17 20.83 0.49
N THR A 422 -24.63 19.59 0.27
CA THR A 422 -26.04 19.21 0.47
C THR A 422 -26.24 18.29 1.67
N GLY A 423 -25.19 17.54 2.08
CA GLY A 423 -25.30 16.48 3.09
C GLY A 423 -25.97 15.20 2.56
N ASP A 424 -26.27 15.13 1.27
CA ASP A 424 -26.97 14.01 0.64
C ASP A 424 -26.03 13.13 -0.19
N SER A 425 -26.53 11.95 -0.59
CA SER A 425 -25.88 11.04 -1.55
C SER A 425 -26.65 11.03 -2.89
N PRO A 426 -26.58 12.11 -3.70
CA PRO A 426 -27.45 12.28 -4.87
C PRO A 426 -27.10 11.36 -6.05
N ILE A 427 -25.90 10.77 -6.07
CA ILE A 427 -25.53 9.76 -7.05
C ILE A 427 -26.06 8.42 -6.56
N PRO A 428 -27.04 7.81 -7.25
CA PRO A 428 -27.68 6.58 -6.77
C PRO A 428 -26.70 5.42 -6.79
N MET A 429 -26.73 4.59 -5.74
CA MET A 429 -26.15 3.26 -5.80
C MET A 429 -26.90 2.45 -6.86
N LYS A 430 -26.31 2.27 -8.04
CA LYS A 430 -26.88 1.34 -9.00
C LYS A 430 -26.64 -0.08 -8.50
N ALA A 431 -27.74 -0.81 -8.26
CA ALA A 431 -27.66 -2.24 -8.04
C ALA A 431 -27.02 -2.90 -9.28
N ARG A 432 -26.28 -3.99 -9.07
CA ARG A 432 -25.71 -4.84 -10.12
C ARG A 432 -26.76 -5.05 -11.22
N GLU A 433 -26.54 -4.49 -12.41
CA GLU A 433 -27.20 -5.05 -13.59
C GLU A 433 -26.56 -6.42 -13.81
N GLU A 434 -27.33 -7.50 -13.61
CA GLU A 434 -26.90 -8.88 -13.88
C GLU A 434 -26.62 -9.17 -15.37
N ALA A 435 -26.38 -8.14 -16.19
CA ALA A 435 -26.28 -8.23 -17.62
C ALA A 435 -24.82 -8.07 -18.09
N MET A 436 -24.06 -9.17 -18.01
CA MET A 436 -23.30 -9.72 -19.14
C MET A 436 -22.56 -11.00 -18.69
N ARG A 437 -23.22 -12.14 -18.93
CA ARG A 437 -22.54 -13.42 -19.15
C ARG A 437 -21.83 -13.43 -20.50
#